data_AF-A0A9D1N9V1-F1
#
_entry.id   AF-A0A9D1N9V1-F1
#
_cell.length_a   1.000
_cell.length_b   1.000
_cell.length_c   1.000
_cell.angle_alpha   90.00
_cell.angle_beta   90.00
_cell.angle_gamma   90.00
#
_symmetry.space_group_name_H-M   'P 1'
#
loop_
_entity.id
_entity.type
_entity.pdbx_description
1 polymer ?
#
loop_
_entity_poly.entity_id
_entity_poly.type
_entity_poly.pdbx_seq_one_letter_code
_entity_poly.pdbx_strand_id
1 'polypeptide(L)'
;MLAELDHAFNSRLKSTFGSIHLKNGVTTEQIIGEMLRINYFKCKICEMREAVEAALGSMDESSRGYLTDRVLKGRTFRELALSRGVSLRTAFRRFEAAELALTRALRRSGYSEERMRREFGEIPQLAAVAERLEDGNYFTVRAE
;
A
#
# COMPACT_ATOMS: atom_id res chain seq x y z
N MET A 1 -8.77 -0.50 4.41
CA MET A 1 -8.69 -0.22 2.96
C MET A 1 -9.80 -0.88 2.14
N LEU A 2 -9.69 -2.14 1.67
CA LEU A 2 -10.74 -2.73 0.80
C LEU A 2 -12.11 -2.82 1.49
N ALA A 3 -12.14 -3.25 2.76
CA ALA A 3 -13.37 -3.30 3.55
C ALA A 3 -14.03 -1.92 3.76
N GLU A 4 -13.25 -0.85 3.88
CA GLU A 4 -13.76 0.52 3.97
C GLU A 4 -14.38 0.96 2.65
N LEU A 5 -13.72 0.66 1.52
CA LEU A 5 -14.26 0.92 0.18
C LEU A 5 -15.51 0.07 -0.09
N ASP A 6 -15.57 -1.17 0.39
CA ASP A 6 -16.75 -2.02 0.32
C ASP A 6 -17.91 -1.45 1.14
N HIS A 7 -17.64 -0.99 2.36
CA HIS A 7 -18.63 -0.31 3.17
C HIS A 7 -19.16 0.96 2.50
N ALA A 8 -18.26 1.79 1.98
CA ALA A 8 -18.62 3.01 1.25
C ALA A 8 -19.49 2.68 0.02
N PHE A 9 -19.08 1.71 -0.80
CA PHE A 9 -19.85 1.26 -1.97
C PHE A 9 -21.26 0.79 -1.58
N ASN A 10 -21.35 -0.08 -0.58
CA ASN A 10 -22.62 -0.64 -0.12
C ASN A 10 -23.55 0.41 0.48
N SER A 11 -22.99 1.43 1.15
CA SER A 11 -23.74 2.60 1.63
C SER A 11 -24.37 3.39 0.47
N ARG A 12 -23.60 3.64 -0.61
CA ARG A 12 -24.12 4.31 -1.82
C ARG A 12 -25.19 3.48 -2.51
N LEU A 13 -24.93 2.18 -2.68
CA LEU A 13 -25.88 1.24 -3.28
C LEU A 13 -27.23 1.23 -2.56
N LYS A 14 -27.22 1.15 -1.22
CA LYS A 14 -28.45 1.24 -0.40
C LYS A 14 -29.17 2.58 -0.58
N SER A 15 -28.42 3.67 -0.65
CA SER A 15 -28.97 5.01 -0.89
C SER A 15 -29.64 5.13 -2.27
N THR A 16 -29.08 4.47 -3.29
CA THR A 16 -29.65 4.42 -4.65
C THR A 16 -31.01 3.72 -4.65
N PHE A 17 -31.11 2.52 -4.07
CA PHE A 17 -32.37 1.76 -4.04
C PHE A 17 -33.47 2.43 -3.21
N GLY A 18 -33.11 3.16 -2.14
CA GLY A 18 -34.07 3.90 -1.31
C GLY A 18 -34.37 5.32 -1.79
N SER A 19 -33.72 5.79 -2.87
CA SER A 19 -33.79 7.17 -3.37
C SER A 19 -33.51 8.24 -2.30
N ILE A 20 -32.84 7.89 -1.20
CA ILE A 20 -32.59 8.77 -0.04
C ILE A 20 -31.74 9.97 -0.46
N HIS A 21 -30.80 9.74 -1.36
CA HIS A 21 -29.93 10.76 -1.93
C HIS A 21 -30.64 11.91 -2.63
N LEU A 22 -31.78 11.65 -3.29
CA LEU A 22 -32.56 12.68 -3.96
C LEU A 22 -33.11 13.70 -2.95
N LYS A 23 -33.44 13.26 -1.72
CA LYS A 23 -33.88 14.15 -0.64
C LYS A 23 -32.79 15.11 -0.17
N ASN A 24 -31.53 14.76 -0.41
CA ASN A 24 -30.37 15.56 -0.06
C ASN A 24 -29.86 16.38 -1.26
N GLY A 25 -30.61 16.44 -2.36
CA GLY A 25 -30.22 17.18 -3.58
C GLY A 25 -29.11 16.51 -4.39
N VAL A 26 -28.75 15.25 -4.09
CA VAL A 26 -27.74 14.49 -4.83
C VAL A 26 -28.44 13.70 -5.94
N THR A 27 -27.95 13.80 -7.17
CA THR A 27 -28.54 13.08 -8.30
C THR A 27 -28.12 11.61 -8.32
N THR A 28 -28.93 10.75 -8.94
CA THR A 28 -28.58 9.34 -9.16
C THR A 28 -27.27 9.19 -9.94
N GLU A 29 -27.04 10.07 -10.91
CA GLU A 29 -25.81 10.11 -11.71
C GLU A 29 -24.57 10.36 -10.85
N GLN A 30 -24.64 11.31 -9.90
CA GLN A 30 -23.55 11.59 -8.96
C GLN A 30 -23.23 10.35 -8.12
N ILE A 31 -24.23 9.64 -7.60
CA ILE A 31 -24.01 8.42 -6.81
C ILE A 31 -23.40 7.30 -7.65
N ILE A 32 -23.88 7.09 -8.87
CA ILE A 32 -23.31 6.10 -9.77
C ILE A 32 -21.85 6.45 -10.07
N GLY A 33 -21.55 7.72 -10.31
CA GLY A 33 -20.18 8.21 -10.50
C GLY A 33 -19.27 7.94 -9.29
N GLU A 34 -19.76 8.17 -8.07
CA GLU A 34 -19.04 7.80 -6.84
C GLU A 34 -18.78 6.29 -6.74
N MET A 35 -19.80 5.48 -7.02
CA MET A 35 -19.68 4.02 -6.97
C MET A 35 -18.66 3.49 -7.98
N LEU A 36 -18.67 4.02 -9.21
CA LEU A 36 -17.67 3.69 -10.24
C LEU A 36 -16.26 4.08 -9.78
N ARG A 37 -16.09 5.25 -9.18
CA ARG A 37 -14.80 5.70 -8.64
C ARG A 37 -14.31 4.79 -7.51
N ILE A 38 -15.18 4.41 -6.59
CA ILE A 38 -14.86 3.47 -5.50
C ILE A 38 -14.40 2.12 -6.08
N ASN A 39 -15.09 1.60 -7.10
CA ASN A 39 -14.67 0.35 -7.74
C ASN A 39 -13.33 0.50 -8.47
N TYR A 40 -13.10 1.61 -9.17
CA TYR A 40 -11.81 1.91 -9.77
C TYR A 40 -10.68 1.89 -8.74
N PHE A 41 -10.88 2.51 -7.57
CA PHE A 41 -9.89 2.47 -6.48
C PHE A 41 -9.64 1.05 -5.95
N LYS A 42 -10.68 0.23 -5.80
CA LYS A 42 -10.50 -1.19 -5.41
C LYS A 42 -9.65 -1.93 -6.43
N CYS A 43 -9.94 -1.79 -7.72
CA CYS A 43 -9.17 -2.40 -8.79
C CYS A 43 -7.70 -1.99 -8.73
N LYS A 44 -7.42 -0.69 -8.56
CA LYS A 44 -6.04 -0.19 -8.43
C LYS A 44 -5.34 -0.73 -7.18
N ILE A 45 -5.99 -0.81 -6.03
CA ILE A 45 -5.39 -1.41 -4.83
C ILE A 45 -5.03 -2.88 -5.08
N CYS A 46 -5.90 -3.65 -5.75
CA CYS A 46 -5.60 -5.03 -6.14
C CYS A 46 -4.43 -5.11 -7.13
N GLU A 47 -4.41 -4.25 -8.15
CA GLU A 47 -3.31 -4.16 -9.13
C GLU A 47 -1.98 -3.90 -8.43
N MET A 48 -1.94 -2.96 -7.47
CA MET A 48 -0.73 -2.65 -6.71
C MET A 48 -0.27 -3.84 -5.87
N ARG A 49 -1.20 -4.56 -5.23
CA ARG A 49 -0.88 -5.76 -4.45
C ARG A 49 -0.23 -6.82 -5.35
N GLU A 50 -0.85 -7.12 -6.49
CA GLU A 50 -0.32 -8.11 -7.44
C GLU A 50 1.06 -7.72 -7.97
N ALA A 51 1.26 -6.43 -8.26
CA ALA A 51 2.56 -5.91 -8.68
C ALA A 51 3.65 -6.09 -7.62
N VAL A 52 3.33 -5.79 -6.36
CA VAL A 52 4.26 -5.95 -5.23
C VAL A 52 4.55 -7.43 -4.95
N GLU A 53 3.54 -8.30 -4.98
CA GLU A 53 3.70 -9.74 -4.80
C GLU A 53 4.58 -10.35 -5.90
N ALA A 54 4.34 -9.98 -7.16
CA ALA A 54 5.18 -10.41 -8.28
C ALA A 54 6.62 -9.90 -8.14
N ALA A 55 6.81 -8.63 -7.74
CA ALA A 55 8.13 -8.06 -7.52
C ALA A 55 8.88 -8.79 -6.41
N LEU A 56 8.24 -9.03 -5.26
CA LEU A 56 8.81 -9.81 -4.15
C LEU A 56 9.11 -11.26 -4.54
N GLY A 57 8.26 -11.87 -5.38
CA GLY A 57 8.47 -13.21 -5.94
C GLY A 57 9.72 -13.32 -6.80
N SER A 58 10.12 -12.23 -7.47
CA SER A 58 11.30 -12.16 -8.34
C SER A 58 12.62 -11.86 -7.62
N MET A 59 12.57 -11.54 -6.32
CA MET A 59 13.74 -11.19 -5.51
C MET A 59 14.41 -12.42 -4.90
N ASP A 60 15.69 -12.28 -4.55
CA ASP A 60 16.38 -13.31 -3.77
C ASP A 60 15.78 -13.44 -2.36
N GLU A 61 15.84 -14.65 -1.81
CA GLU A 61 15.26 -14.98 -0.50
C GLU A 61 15.80 -14.09 0.62
N SER A 62 17.08 -13.75 0.58
CA SER A 62 17.71 -12.93 1.63
C SER A 62 17.09 -11.52 1.63
N SER A 63 17.08 -10.83 0.49
CA SER A 63 16.49 -9.49 0.35
C SER A 63 15.00 -9.49 0.71
N ARG A 64 14.25 -10.46 0.18
CA ARG A 64 12.83 -10.64 0.52
C ARG A 64 12.62 -10.84 2.02
N GLY A 65 13.46 -11.64 2.66
CA GLY A 65 13.41 -11.91 4.09
C GLY A 65 13.64 -10.66 4.94
N TYR A 66 14.58 -9.79 4.56
CA TYR A 66 14.81 -8.51 5.24
C TYR A 66 13.59 -7.59 5.15
N LEU A 67 12.98 -7.45 3.97
CA LEU A 67 11.78 -6.62 3.77
C LEU A 67 10.59 -7.19 4.54
N THR A 68 10.34 -8.50 4.42
CA THR A 68 9.22 -9.18 5.09
C THR A 68 9.30 -9.04 6.60
N ASP A 69 10.46 -9.31 7.19
CA ASP A 69 10.63 -9.22 8.63
C ASP A 69 10.49 -7.77 9.14
N ARG A 70 10.99 -6.78 8.38
CA ARG A 70 10.94 -5.38 8.80
C ARG A 70 9.57 -4.72 8.61
N VAL A 71 8.94 -4.97 7.46
CA VAL A 71 7.74 -4.25 7.02
C VAL A 71 6.47 -5.02 7.40
N LEU A 72 6.45 -6.34 7.17
CA LEU A 72 5.25 -7.15 7.44
C LEU A 72 5.20 -7.67 8.88
N LYS A 73 6.34 -8.05 9.46
CA LYS A 73 6.40 -8.54 10.85
C LYS A 73 6.79 -7.47 11.87
N GLY A 74 7.12 -6.26 11.42
CA GLY A 74 7.42 -5.13 12.31
C GLY A 74 8.68 -5.28 13.17
N ARG A 75 9.61 -6.18 12.81
CA ARG A 75 10.83 -6.40 13.60
C ARG A 75 11.76 -5.20 13.56
N THR A 76 12.37 -4.88 14.68
CA THR A 76 13.37 -3.80 14.74
C THR A 76 14.67 -4.21 14.04
N PHE A 77 15.48 -3.24 13.61
CA PHE A 77 16.82 -3.54 13.06
C PHE A 77 17.73 -4.27 14.04
N ARG A 78 17.53 -4.06 15.35
CA ARG A 78 18.25 -4.79 16.40
C ARG A 78 17.86 -6.27 16.42
N GLU A 79 16.57 -6.58 16.35
CA GLU A 79 16.07 -7.97 16.28
C GLU A 79 16.50 -8.66 14.99
N LEU A 80 16.49 -7.93 13.86
CA LEU A 80 17.00 -8.43 12.58
C LEU A 80 18.50 -8.76 12.64
N ALA A 81 19.29 -7.89 13.26
CA ALA A 81 20.72 -8.09 13.46
C ALA A 81 21.00 -9.33 14.32
N LEU A 82 20.30 -9.46 15.46
CA LEU A 82 20.42 -10.60 16.37
C LEU A 82 20.00 -11.91 15.72
N SER A 83 18.80 -11.96 15.11
CA SER A 83 18.25 -13.18 14.50
C SER A 83 19.09 -13.72 13.34
N ARG A 84 19.88 -12.87 12.69
CA ARG A 84 20.73 -13.23 11.54
C ARG A 84 22.22 -13.26 11.88
N GLY A 85 22.61 -13.01 13.14
CA GLY A 85 24.00 -12.99 13.58
C GLY A 85 24.87 -11.95 12.85
N VAL A 86 24.31 -10.79 12.53
CA VAL A 86 25.04 -9.70 11.84
C VAL A 86 25.09 -8.44 12.68
N SER A 87 26.05 -7.56 12.39
CA SER A 87 26.07 -6.23 13.03
C SER A 87 24.85 -5.40 12.63
N LEU A 88 24.48 -4.45 13.49
CA LEU A 88 23.37 -3.52 13.22
C LEU A 88 23.59 -2.76 11.90
N ARG A 89 24.81 -2.27 11.65
CA ARG A 89 25.18 -1.60 10.40
C ARG A 89 24.98 -2.50 9.18
N THR A 90 25.31 -3.78 9.30
CA THR A 90 25.10 -4.76 8.23
C THR A 90 23.62 -4.99 7.97
N ALA A 91 22.78 -5.04 9.02
CA ALA A 91 21.34 -5.17 8.88
C ALA A 91 20.72 -3.96 8.14
N PHE A 92 21.12 -2.74 8.49
CA PHE A 92 20.72 -1.52 7.76
C PHE A 92 21.12 -1.59 6.28
N ARG A 93 22.40 -1.84 5.99
CA ARG A 93 22.90 -1.90 4.60
C ARG A 93 22.19 -2.97 3.77
N ARG A 94 21.89 -4.12 4.36
CA ARG A 94 21.17 -5.22 3.65
C ARG A 94 19.71 -4.88 3.42
N PHE A 95 19.09 -4.15 4.33
CA PHE A 95 17.74 -3.64 4.15
C PHE A 95 17.68 -2.59 3.03
N GLU A 96 18.57 -1.60 3.01
CA GLU A 96 18.68 -0.62 1.92
C GLU A 96 18.91 -1.30 0.55
N ALA A 97 19.78 -2.31 0.52
CA ALA A 97 20.00 -3.11 -0.69
C ALA A 97 18.73 -3.86 -1.13
N ALA A 98 17.93 -4.36 -0.18
CA ALA A 98 16.67 -5.02 -0.46
C ALA A 98 15.60 -4.04 -0.97
N GLU A 99 15.51 -2.82 -0.42
CA GLU A 99 14.63 -1.76 -0.94
C GLU A 99 14.98 -1.38 -2.37
N LEU A 100 16.28 -1.24 -2.67
CA LEU A 100 16.75 -0.96 -4.01
C LEU A 100 16.43 -2.12 -4.97
N ALA A 101 16.57 -3.37 -4.50
CA ALA A 101 16.22 -4.55 -5.27
C ALA A 101 14.71 -4.62 -5.58
N LEU A 102 13.85 -4.32 -4.60
CA LEU A 102 12.41 -4.21 -4.79
C LEU A 102 12.06 -3.10 -5.79
N THR A 103 12.65 -1.92 -5.65
CA THR A 103 12.45 -0.79 -6.56
C THR A 103 12.81 -1.16 -8.00
N ARG A 104 13.93 -1.87 -8.19
CA ARG A 104 14.35 -2.38 -9.50
C ARG A 104 13.38 -3.42 -10.04
N ALA A 105 12.88 -4.32 -9.20
CA ALA A 105 11.89 -5.32 -9.59
C ALA A 105 10.59 -4.67 -10.06
N LEU A 106 10.05 -3.72 -9.29
CA LEU A 106 8.86 -2.95 -9.66
C LEU A 106 9.05 -2.18 -10.98
N ARG A 107 10.21 -1.52 -11.16
CA ARG A 107 10.52 -0.82 -12.42
C ARG A 107 10.57 -1.76 -13.62
N ARG A 108 11.12 -2.97 -13.48
CA ARG A 108 11.10 -3.98 -14.56
C ARG A 108 9.68 -4.41 -14.93
N SER A 109 8.78 -4.42 -13.96
CA SER A 109 7.35 -4.68 -14.17
C SER A 109 6.56 -3.45 -14.66
N GLY A 110 7.24 -2.36 -15.04
CA GLY A 110 6.60 -1.16 -15.59
C GLY A 110 6.02 -0.21 -14.54
N TYR A 111 6.40 -0.37 -13.27
CA TYR A 111 6.02 0.55 -12.19
C TYR A 111 7.17 1.53 -11.90
N SER A 112 7.20 2.62 -12.67
CA SER A 112 8.07 3.78 -12.38
C SER A 112 7.46 4.64 -11.27
N GLU A 113 8.29 5.49 -10.66
CA GLU A 113 7.85 6.44 -9.64
C GLU A 113 6.81 7.43 -10.20
N GLU A 114 7.01 7.90 -11.43
CA GLU A 114 6.06 8.77 -12.14
C GLU A 114 4.70 8.09 -12.35
N ARG A 115 4.71 6.81 -12.77
CA ARG A 115 3.49 6.03 -12.94
C ARG A 115 2.79 5.83 -11.60
N MET A 116 3.56 5.49 -10.56
CA MET A 116 3.04 5.32 -9.21
C MET A 116 2.37 6.59 -8.70
N ARG A 117 3.02 7.75 -8.87
CA ARG A 117 2.47 9.05 -8.48
C ARG A 117 1.18 9.38 -9.25
N ARG A 118 1.15 9.15 -10.56
CA ARG A 118 -0.01 9.45 -11.42
C ARG A 118 -1.20 8.52 -11.16
N GLU A 119 -0.98 7.22 -11.07
CA GLU A 119 -2.07 6.22 -11.03
C GLU A 119 -2.55 5.90 -9.62
N PHE A 120 -1.69 6.06 -8.62
CA PHE A 120 -1.98 5.65 -7.23
C PHE A 120 -1.97 6.83 -6.26
N GLY A 121 -1.36 7.97 -6.61
CA GLY A 121 -1.30 9.15 -5.76
C GLY A 121 -2.67 9.81 -5.53
N GLU A 122 -3.60 9.66 -6.46
CA GLU A 122 -4.97 10.18 -6.32
C GLU A 122 -5.86 9.31 -5.42
N ILE A 123 -5.39 8.12 -5.02
CA ILE A 123 -6.17 7.20 -4.19
C ILE A 123 -5.96 7.59 -2.72
N PRO A 124 -7.00 8.11 -2.02
CA PRO A 124 -6.84 8.68 -0.68
C PRO A 124 -6.25 7.70 0.33
N GLN A 125 -6.64 6.43 0.25
CA GLN A 125 -6.13 5.38 1.14
C GLN A 125 -4.64 5.13 0.96
N LEU A 126 -4.12 5.24 -0.27
CA LEU A 126 -2.70 5.05 -0.57
C LEU A 126 -1.90 6.30 -0.23
N ALA A 127 -2.44 7.49 -0.49
CA ALA A 127 -1.84 8.75 -0.07
C ALA A 127 -1.64 8.78 1.47
N ALA A 128 -2.66 8.38 2.24
CA ALA A 128 -2.55 8.27 3.70
C ALA A 128 -1.56 7.20 4.17
N VAL A 129 -1.25 6.19 3.36
CA VAL A 129 -0.15 5.23 3.65
C VAL A 129 1.19 5.89 3.36
N ALA A 130 1.34 6.58 2.23
CA ALA A 130 2.58 7.25 1.84
C ALA A 130 2.99 8.31 2.87
N GLU A 131 2.07 9.16 3.31
CA GLU A 131 2.30 10.19 4.33
C GLU A 131 2.84 9.57 5.65
N ARG A 132 2.22 8.47 6.10
CA ARG A 132 2.68 7.74 7.30
C ARG A 132 4.07 7.12 7.15
N LEU A 133 4.51 6.82 5.94
CA LEU A 133 5.86 6.32 5.66
C LEU A 133 6.88 7.47 5.62
N GLU A 134 6.47 8.66 5.17
CA GLU A 134 7.32 9.87 5.12
C GLU A 134 7.55 10.48 6.50
N ASP A 135 6.59 10.41 7.41
CA ASP A 135 6.66 10.97 8.78
C ASP A 135 7.74 10.36 9.69
N GLY A 136 8.58 9.44 9.18
CA GLY A 136 9.78 8.93 9.85
C GLY A 136 9.52 7.99 11.04
N ASN A 137 8.30 8.02 11.61
CA ASN A 137 7.88 7.16 12.72
C ASN A 137 7.67 5.69 12.32
N TYR A 138 7.75 5.36 11.03
CA TYR A 138 7.78 3.97 10.59
C TYR A 138 9.13 3.30 10.85
N PHE A 139 10.21 4.09 10.90
CA PHE A 139 11.57 3.61 11.11
C PHE A 139 12.02 3.62 12.58
N THR A 140 11.35 4.41 13.43
CA THR A 140 11.60 4.44 14.87
C THR A 140 10.74 3.41 15.60
N VAL A 141 11.37 2.82 16.61
CA VAL A 141 10.81 1.78 17.49
C VAL A 141 9.43 2.22 18.00
N ARG A 142 8.41 1.37 17.87
CA ARG A 142 7.23 1.46 18.73
C ARG A 142 7.71 1.19 20.15
N ALA A 143 8.01 2.25 20.89
CA ALA A 143 8.16 2.16 22.33
C ALA A 143 6.77 1.80 22.86
N GLU A 144 6.66 0.58 23.40
CA GLU A 144 5.53 0.21 24.27
C GLU A 144 5.49 1.14 25.50
#